data_AF-A0A8J7CA10-F1
#
_entry.id   AF-A0A8J7CA10-F1
#
_cell.length_a   1.000
_cell.length_b   1.000
_cell.length_c   1.000
_cell.angle_alpha   90.00
_cell.angle_beta   90.00
_cell.angle_gamma   90.00
#
_symmetry.space_group_name_H-M   'P 1'
#
loop_
_entity.id
_entity.type
_entity.pdbx_description
1 polymer ?
#
loop_
_entity_poly.entity_id
_entity_poly.type
_entity_poly.pdbx_seq_one_letter_code
_entity_poly.pdbx_strand_id
1 'polypeptide(L)'
;MPPIPAQLIVLTLVLVVIPSVAAIFLRFILYRHLIFLLLRVRRLIKKQPSGQKPRILEELEKRFADASKHLEQVNTAALVDQVYSQEKVWLFSCEEIDYFCRLLPNLLLAFGLLGTFLGITLNLSALSQTINQTPASNLVAQLEKPLQGMSIAFTTSLAGLFFSALLTAVNLLRNTSIVKYRLISSLEDYLDNVYQPQIQGDTRLDKIVNKMVSRQDEFLTRFGDTVRDVVEKSLGGVAREIAQGNKEAADLAKQVYERFSEAAGIISAAATEFEHTVAELKAKAEIFKQAGETFEQSQFPQKLSLATADLVSMQEKFSQSTVSLAQTVQFIANAVSEVQCCSQEIIKLGAEIKSINHTSMQVLELHQTNQNSFGEIIPQIKQGANSFRKAVTRFDKLEKRIVDKANSLNGVEVTLTQLLENFKNYSQQVNLSIDSLGDEYKSVGDRLFEGMKQEVEMNIKAAQFLAVKIQECSKHLTEIKQEIYQQRVVKKA
;
A
#
# COMPACT_ATOMS: atom_id res chain seq x y z
N MET A 1 -6.19 3.72 -24.47
CA MET A 1 -5.98 2.41 -23.79
C MET A 1 -5.02 1.61 -24.65
N PRO A 2 -3.78 1.38 -24.22
CA PRO A 2 -2.88 0.45 -24.91
C PRO A 2 -3.45 -0.98 -24.82
N PRO A 3 -3.12 -1.84 -25.79
CA PRO A 3 -3.79 -3.12 -25.95
C PRO A 3 -3.39 -4.07 -24.82
N ILE A 4 -4.41 -4.55 -24.11
CA ILE A 4 -4.31 -5.65 -23.15
C ILE A 4 -3.71 -6.87 -23.88
N PRO A 5 -2.80 -7.66 -23.27
CA PRO A 5 -2.33 -8.90 -23.88
C PRO A 5 -3.54 -9.79 -24.14
N ALA A 6 -3.88 -9.99 -25.41
CA ALA A 6 -5.09 -10.71 -25.82
C ALA A 6 -5.19 -12.10 -25.17
N GLN A 7 -4.06 -12.73 -24.89
CA GLN A 7 -3.95 -14.04 -24.26
C GLN A 7 -4.57 -14.09 -22.85
N LEU A 8 -4.37 -13.06 -22.02
CA LEU A 8 -4.90 -13.03 -20.65
C LEU A 8 -6.41 -12.75 -20.64
N ILE A 9 -6.91 -11.91 -21.55
CA ILE A 9 -8.36 -11.70 -21.71
C ILE A 9 -9.04 -13.00 -22.16
N VAL A 10 -8.48 -13.66 -23.18
CA VAL A 10 -9.02 -14.92 -23.69
C VAL A 10 -9.03 -15.97 -22.60
N LEU A 11 -7.95 -16.09 -21.81
CA LEU A 11 -7.88 -16.99 -20.66
C LEU A 11 -8.99 -16.68 -19.65
N THR A 12 -9.15 -15.41 -19.24
CA THR A 12 -10.21 -15.00 -18.29
C THR A 12 -11.60 -15.35 -18.82
N LEU A 13 -11.84 -15.09 -20.09
CA LEU A 13 -13.15 -15.26 -20.70
C LEU A 13 -13.51 -16.74 -20.83
N VAL A 14 -12.57 -17.57 -21.29
CA VAL A 14 -12.74 -19.01 -21.49
C VAL A 14 -12.80 -19.78 -20.16
N LEU A 15 -12.00 -19.37 -19.18
CA LEU A 15 -11.74 -20.17 -18.00
C LEU A 15 -12.50 -19.67 -16.76
N VAL A 16 -12.94 -18.40 -16.75
CA VAL A 16 -13.73 -17.80 -15.66
C VAL A 16 -15.14 -17.46 -16.12
N VAL A 17 -15.29 -16.61 -17.15
CA VAL A 17 -16.60 -16.04 -17.50
C VAL A 17 -17.56 -17.07 -18.09
N ILE A 18 -17.12 -17.79 -19.15
CA ILE A 18 -17.96 -18.79 -19.83
C ILE A 18 -18.41 -19.90 -18.88
N PRO A 19 -17.53 -20.55 -18.09
CA PRO A 19 -17.93 -21.60 -17.16
C PRO A 19 -18.89 -21.08 -16.09
N SER A 20 -18.68 -19.84 -15.62
CA SER A 20 -19.55 -19.24 -14.60
C SER A 20 -20.96 -19.01 -15.13
N VAL A 21 -21.10 -18.43 -16.32
CA VAL A 21 -22.42 -18.22 -16.95
C VAL A 21 -23.11 -19.56 -17.21
N ALA A 22 -22.36 -20.55 -17.72
CA ALA A 22 -22.88 -21.89 -17.94
C ALA A 22 -23.38 -22.54 -16.64
N ALA A 23 -22.63 -22.45 -15.54
CA ALA A 23 -23.03 -22.99 -14.25
C ALA A 23 -24.25 -22.28 -13.66
N ILE A 24 -24.34 -20.94 -13.75
CA ILE A 24 -25.53 -20.19 -13.31
C ILE A 24 -26.77 -20.68 -14.07
N PHE A 25 -26.64 -20.83 -15.40
CA PHE A 25 -27.73 -21.27 -16.26
C PHE A 25 -28.16 -22.72 -15.95
N LEU A 26 -27.19 -23.65 -15.88
CA LEU A 26 -27.44 -25.04 -15.52
C LEU A 26 -28.08 -25.18 -14.14
N ARG A 27 -27.61 -24.40 -13.15
CA ARG A 27 -28.16 -24.37 -11.80
C ARG A 27 -29.62 -23.93 -11.80
N PHE A 28 -29.95 -22.91 -12.57
CA PHE A 28 -31.30 -22.39 -12.69
C PHE A 28 -32.24 -23.40 -13.36
N ILE A 29 -31.80 -24.04 -14.45
CA ILE A 29 -32.58 -25.09 -15.13
C ILE A 29 -32.82 -26.27 -14.19
N LEU A 30 -31.77 -26.78 -13.55
CA LEU A 30 -31.88 -27.92 -12.63
C LEU A 30 -32.85 -27.61 -11.49
N TYR A 31 -32.72 -26.43 -10.87
CA TYR A 31 -33.63 -26.01 -9.81
C TYR A 31 -35.09 -25.96 -10.28
N ARG A 32 -35.36 -25.36 -11.45
CA ARG A 32 -36.72 -25.30 -12.01
C ARG A 32 -37.27 -26.68 -12.34
N HIS A 33 -36.44 -27.56 -12.90
CA HIS A 33 -36.82 -28.92 -13.25
C HIS A 33 -37.18 -29.75 -12.00
N LEU A 34 -36.36 -29.70 -10.95
CA LEU A 34 -36.62 -30.40 -9.70
C LEU A 34 -37.88 -29.90 -8.99
N ILE A 35 -38.11 -28.58 -8.97
CA ILE A 35 -39.36 -28.03 -8.43
C ILE A 35 -40.57 -28.46 -9.27
N PHE A 36 -40.43 -28.47 -10.59
CA PHE A 36 -41.49 -28.90 -11.48
C PHE A 36 -41.89 -30.36 -11.24
N LEU A 37 -40.92 -31.27 -11.09
CA LEU A 37 -41.16 -32.66 -10.72
C LEU A 37 -41.82 -32.76 -9.33
N LEU A 38 -41.27 -32.06 -8.34
CA LEU A 38 -41.78 -32.06 -6.96
C LEU A 38 -43.24 -31.64 -6.89
N LEU A 39 -43.62 -30.58 -7.60
CA LEU A 39 -45.00 -30.08 -7.63
C LEU A 39 -45.94 -31.09 -8.30
N ARG A 40 -45.52 -31.76 -9.36
CA ARG A 40 -46.32 -32.80 -10.03
C ARG A 40 -46.53 -34.03 -9.16
N VAL A 41 -45.49 -34.47 -8.46
CA VAL A 41 -45.58 -35.61 -7.53
C VAL A 41 -46.51 -35.26 -6.36
N ARG A 42 -46.31 -34.09 -5.72
CA ARG A 42 -47.19 -33.61 -4.64
C ARG A 42 -48.64 -33.45 -5.06
N ARG A 43 -48.91 -33.04 -6.29
CA ARG A 43 -50.26 -32.97 -6.85
C ARG A 43 -50.93 -34.36 -6.88
N LEU A 44 -50.19 -35.40 -7.24
CA LEU A 44 -50.69 -36.77 -7.31
C LEU A 44 -50.94 -37.36 -5.91
N ILE A 45 -50.06 -37.08 -4.95
CA ILE A 45 -50.28 -37.43 -3.53
C ILE A 45 -51.58 -36.80 -3.00
N LYS A 46 -51.86 -35.55 -3.38
CA LYS A 46 -53.09 -34.83 -3.02
C LYS A 46 -54.33 -35.25 -3.84
N LYS A 47 -54.24 -36.30 -4.67
CA LYS A 47 -55.35 -36.85 -5.49
C LYS A 47 -56.03 -35.83 -6.41
N GLN A 48 -55.29 -34.85 -6.93
CA GLN A 48 -55.84 -33.89 -7.89
C GLN A 48 -55.77 -34.44 -9.32
N PRO A 49 -56.90 -34.53 -10.06
CA PRO A 49 -57.01 -35.32 -11.29
C PRO A 49 -56.46 -34.65 -12.58
N SER A 50 -56.10 -33.37 -12.54
CA SER A 50 -55.72 -32.64 -13.76
C SER A 50 -54.20 -32.62 -14.02
N GLY A 51 -53.79 -33.30 -15.10
CA GLY A 51 -52.52 -33.13 -15.80
C GLY A 51 -51.62 -34.38 -15.86
N GLN A 52 -50.66 -34.36 -16.79
CA GLN A 52 -49.81 -35.52 -17.08
C GLN A 52 -48.93 -35.95 -15.90
N LYS A 53 -48.79 -37.26 -15.71
CA LYS A 53 -47.80 -37.86 -14.80
C LYS A 53 -46.37 -37.54 -15.31
N PRO A 54 -45.40 -37.31 -14.42
CA PRO A 54 -44.01 -37.14 -14.83
C PRO A 54 -43.39 -38.50 -15.19
N ARG A 55 -42.52 -38.53 -16.20
CA ARG A 55 -41.88 -39.77 -16.71
C ARG A 55 -41.14 -40.56 -15.63
N ILE A 56 -40.47 -39.86 -14.71
CA ILE A 56 -39.78 -40.46 -13.57
C ILE A 56 -40.71 -41.36 -12.74
N LEU A 57 -42.00 -40.98 -12.64
CA LEU A 57 -42.99 -41.72 -11.89
C LEU A 57 -43.50 -42.95 -12.65
N GLU A 58 -43.61 -42.87 -13.97
CA GLU A 58 -44.02 -43.99 -14.82
C GLU A 58 -42.96 -45.11 -14.77
N GLU A 59 -41.68 -44.75 -14.82
CA GLU A 59 -40.58 -45.71 -14.69
C GLU A 59 -40.52 -46.28 -13.27
N LEU A 60 -40.76 -45.45 -12.23
CA LEU A 60 -40.84 -45.92 -10.85
C LEU A 60 -42.01 -46.88 -10.62
N GLU A 61 -43.21 -46.56 -11.11
CA GLU A 61 -44.39 -47.43 -11.03
C GLU A 61 -44.11 -48.79 -11.70
N LYS A 62 -43.53 -48.77 -12.90
CA LYS A 62 -43.17 -49.99 -13.64
C LYS A 62 -42.18 -50.87 -12.86
N ARG A 63 -41.08 -50.27 -12.36
CA ARG A 63 -40.06 -51.00 -11.60
C ARG A 63 -40.56 -51.49 -10.25
N PHE A 64 -41.38 -50.69 -9.57
CA PHE A 64 -42.00 -51.06 -8.30
C PHE A 64 -42.96 -52.24 -8.47
N ALA A 65 -43.80 -52.20 -9.51
CA ALA A 65 -44.73 -53.29 -9.83
C ALA A 65 -44.02 -54.60 -10.17
N ASP A 66 -42.87 -54.54 -10.84
CA ASP A 66 -42.07 -55.72 -11.16
C ASP A 66 -41.38 -56.29 -9.91
N ALA A 67 -40.77 -55.42 -9.10
CA ALA A 67 -40.14 -55.81 -7.83
C ALA A 67 -41.15 -56.44 -6.85
N SER A 68 -42.37 -55.90 -6.78
CA SER A 68 -43.44 -56.41 -5.89
C SER A 68 -43.97 -57.79 -6.29
N LYS A 69 -43.65 -58.32 -7.48
CA LYS A 69 -44.01 -59.70 -7.86
C LYS A 69 -43.06 -60.74 -7.27
N HIS A 70 -41.81 -60.36 -7.05
CA HIS A 70 -40.74 -61.26 -6.64
C HIS A 70 -40.35 -61.10 -5.17
N LEU A 71 -40.68 -59.95 -4.57
CA LEU A 71 -40.30 -59.59 -3.21
C LEU A 71 -41.54 -59.26 -2.37
N GLU A 72 -41.61 -59.80 -1.14
CA GLU A 72 -42.67 -59.45 -0.18
C GLU A 72 -42.55 -58.00 0.31
N GLN A 73 -41.34 -57.45 0.36
CA GLN A 73 -41.07 -56.07 0.71
C GLN A 73 -40.10 -55.44 -0.29
N VAL A 74 -40.54 -54.40 -0.98
CA VAL A 74 -39.72 -53.65 -1.94
C VAL A 74 -38.96 -52.55 -1.19
N ASN A 75 -37.66 -52.40 -1.47
CA ASN A 75 -36.87 -51.27 -0.94
C ASN A 75 -37.14 -50.02 -1.80
N THR A 76 -38.17 -49.25 -1.43
CA THR A 76 -38.61 -48.04 -2.14
C THR A 76 -37.50 -47.00 -2.26
N ALA A 77 -36.71 -46.78 -1.20
CA ALA A 77 -35.64 -45.78 -1.18
C ALA A 77 -34.55 -46.07 -2.23
N ALA A 78 -34.07 -47.33 -2.31
CA ALA A 78 -33.08 -47.73 -3.30
C ALA A 78 -33.61 -47.60 -4.74
N LEU A 79 -34.89 -47.90 -4.95
CA LEU A 79 -35.54 -47.78 -6.25
C LEU A 79 -35.64 -46.32 -6.71
N VAL A 80 -36.06 -45.44 -5.80
CA VAL A 80 -36.19 -43.99 -6.05
C VAL A 80 -34.82 -43.37 -6.33
N ASP A 81 -33.80 -43.69 -5.54
CA ASP A 81 -32.46 -43.16 -5.73
C ASP A 81 -31.84 -43.62 -7.07
N GLN A 82 -32.03 -44.89 -7.44
CA GLN A 82 -31.55 -45.42 -8.71
C GLN A 82 -32.24 -44.75 -9.91
N VAL A 83 -33.57 -44.58 -9.90
CA VAL A 83 -34.27 -43.93 -11.02
C VAL A 83 -33.93 -42.44 -11.09
N TYR A 84 -33.78 -41.77 -9.93
CA TYR A 84 -33.34 -40.37 -9.90
C TYR A 84 -31.94 -40.17 -10.49
N SER A 85 -30.98 -41.07 -10.21
CA SER A 85 -29.63 -40.98 -10.77
C SER A 85 -29.59 -41.07 -12.31
N GLN A 86 -30.61 -41.69 -12.91
CA GLN A 86 -30.77 -41.82 -14.37
C GLN A 86 -31.51 -40.63 -14.99
N GLU A 87 -32.10 -39.75 -14.18
CA GLU A 87 -32.85 -38.59 -14.68
C GLU A 87 -31.89 -37.55 -15.27
N LYS A 88 -32.09 -37.23 -16.55
CA LYS A 88 -31.26 -36.28 -17.30
C LYS A 88 -31.97 -34.96 -17.51
N VAL A 89 -31.24 -33.88 -17.27
CA VAL A 89 -31.67 -32.53 -17.61
C VAL A 89 -30.83 -32.05 -18.77
N TRP A 90 -31.47 -31.94 -19.94
CA TRP A 90 -30.84 -31.63 -21.21
C TRP A 90 -29.86 -32.72 -21.69
N LEU A 91 -28.57 -32.62 -21.37
CA LEU A 91 -27.53 -33.57 -21.79
C LEU A 91 -26.79 -34.25 -20.62
N PHE A 92 -26.94 -33.71 -19.41
CA PHE A 92 -26.20 -34.14 -18.22
C PHE A 92 -27.15 -34.75 -17.19
N SER A 93 -26.63 -35.62 -16.33
CA SER A 93 -27.40 -36.13 -15.20
C SER A 93 -27.63 -35.02 -14.18
N CYS A 94 -28.71 -35.14 -13.41
CA CYS A 94 -28.98 -34.20 -12.31
C CYS A 94 -27.81 -34.11 -11.33
N GLU A 95 -27.09 -35.22 -11.12
CA GLU A 95 -25.97 -35.31 -10.19
C GLU A 95 -24.69 -34.68 -10.73
N GLU A 96 -24.40 -34.87 -12.02
CA GLU A 96 -23.27 -34.24 -12.71
C GLU A 96 -23.38 -32.71 -12.66
N ILE A 97 -24.57 -32.18 -12.93
CA ILE A 97 -24.82 -30.73 -12.87
C ILE A 97 -24.65 -30.21 -11.43
N ASP A 98 -25.18 -30.93 -10.44
CA ASP A 98 -25.06 -30.54 -9.03
C ASP A 98 -23.59 -30.53 -8.57
N TYR A 99 -22.85 -31.59 -8.91
CA TYR A 99 -21.42 -31.70 -8.61
C TYR A 99 -20.60 -30.62 -9.29
N PHE A 100 -20.81 -30.39 -10.59
CA PHE A 100 -20.11 -29.34 -11.35
C PHE A 100 -20.35 -27.95 -10.75
N CYS A 101 -21.60 -27.61 -10.42
CA CYS A 101 -21.94 -26.31 -9.83
C CYS A 101 -21.34 -26.12 -8.43
N ARG A 102 -21.10 -27.20 -7.67
CA ARG A 102 -20.48 -27.15 -6.34
C ARG A 102 -18.95 -27.04 -6.40
N LEU A 103 -18.33 -27.69 -7.39
CA LEU A 103 -16.88 -27.66 -7.58
C LEU A 103 -16.39 -26.33 -8.19
N LEU A 104 -17.17 -25.76 -9.11
CA LEU A 104 -16.75 -24.62 -9.93
C LEU A 104 -16.33 -23.37 -9.14
N PRO A 105 -16.99 -22.93 -8.05
CA PRO A 105 -16.54 -21.77 -7.28
C PRO A 105 -15.10 -21.88 -6.76
N ASN A 106 -14.70 -23.07 -6.30
CA ASN A 106 -13.34 -23.33 -5.83
C ASN A 106 -12.35 -23.35 -7.01
N LEU A 107 -12.77 -23.91 -8.14
CA LEU A 107 -11.97 -23.92 -9.36
C LEU A 107 -11.71 -22.51 -9.88
N LEU A 108 -12.71 -21.62 -9.85
CA LEU A 108 -12.57 -20.22 -10.28
C LEU A 108 -11.60 -19.42 -9.40
N LEU A 109 -11.54 -19.72 -8.09
CA LEU A 109 -10.54 -19.13 -7.21
C LEU A 109 -9.13 -19.61 -7.58
N ALA A 110 -8.96 -20.92 -7.80
CA ALA A 110 -7.67 -21.48 -8.23
C ALA A 110 -7.23 -20.91 -9.58
N PHE A 111 -8.17 -20.74 -10.50
CA PHE A 111 -7.97 -20.13 -11.81
C PHE A 111 -7.63 -18.63 -11.74
N GLY A 112 -8.26 -17.87 -10.84
CA GLY A 112 -7.89 -16.49 -10.56
C GLY A 112 -6.47 -16.35 -10.01
N LEU A 113 -6.07 -17.26 -9.10
CA LEU A 113 -4.70 -17.35 -8.61
C LEU A 113 -3.71 -17.72 -9.72
N LEU A 114 -4.03 -18.73 -10.54
CA LEU A 114 -3.21 -19.13 -11.69
C LEU A 114 -2.99 -17.97 -12.66
N GLY A 115 -4.04 -17.21 -12.97
CA GLY A 115 -3.95 -16.01 -13.82
C GLY A 115 -3.02 -14.94 -13.23
N THR A 116 -3.04 -14.78 -11.90
CA THR A 116 -2.13 -13.85 -11.20
C THR A 116 -0.68 -14.30 -11.30
N PHE A 117 -0.41 -15.58 -11.05
CA PHE A 117 0.94 -16.15 -11.16
C PHE A 117 1.48 -16.01 -12.58
N LEU A 118 0.71 -16.43 -13.59
CA LEU A 118 1.09 -16.30 -15.00
C LEU A 118 1.33 -14.84 -15.39
N GLY A 119 0.46 -13.93 -14.95
CA GLY A 119 0.59 -12.51 -15.25
C GLY A 119 1.85 -11.89 -14.63
N ILE A 120 2.18 -12.21 -13.38
CA ILE A 120 3.43 -11.76 -12.73
C ILE A 120 4.65 -12.36 -13.44
N THR A 121 4.64 -13.65 -13.78
CA THR A 121 5.76 -14.31 -14.47
C THR A 121 6.04 -13.70 -15.84
N LEU A 122 5.01 -13.45 -16.66
CA LEU A 122 5.14 -12.79 -17.95
C LEU A 122 5.62 -11.34 -17.80
N ASN A 123 5.19 -10.67 -16.73
CA ASN A 123 5.60 -9.30 -16.45
C ASN A 123 7.09 -9.21 -16.06
N LEU A 124 7.55 -10.10 -15.19
CA LEU A 124 8.96 -10.17 -14.79
C LEU A 124 9.89 -10.50 -15.96
N SER A 125 9.47 -11.38 -16.88
CA SER A 125 10.28 -11.67 -18.07
C SER A 125 10.38 -10.46 -19.00
N ALA A 126 9.27 -9.76 -19.23
CA ALA A 126 9.24 -8.53 -20.03
C ALA A 126 10.05 -7.40 -19.39
N LEU A 127 9.98 -7.25 -18.07
CA LEU A 127 10.74 -6.25 -17.31
C LEU A 127 12.26 -6.52 -17.40
N SER A 128 12.67 -7.79 -17.21
CA SER A 128 14.07 -8.21 -17.34
C SER A 128 14.65 -7.93 -18.73
N GLN A 129 13.89 -8.23 -19.79
CA GLN A 129 14.31 -7.97 -21.15
C GLN A 129 14.41 -6.46 -21.47
N THR A 130 13.46 -5.67 -20.94
CA THR A 130 13.43 -4.21 -21.13
C THR A 130 14.58 -3.50 -20.40
N ILE A 131 14.95 -3.96 -19.20
CA ILE A 131 16.09 -3.41 -18.44
C ILE A 131 17.42 -3.70 -19.14
N ASN A 132 17.58 -4.89 -19.74
CA ASN A 132 18.83 -5.30 -20.36
C ASN A 132 19.09 -4.70 -21.75
N GLN A 133 18.07 -4.19 -22.45
CA GLN A 133 18.18 -3.79 -23.86
C GLN A 133 18.01 -2.28 -24.10
N THR A 134 17.70 -1.49 -23.07
CA THR A 134 17.27 -0.09 -23.26
C THR A 134 18.16 0.93 -22.54
N PRO A 135 18.66 1.98 -23.23
CA PRO A 135 19.40 3.07 -22.60
C PRO A 135 18.51 3.90 -21.66
N ALA A 136 19.12 4.39 -20.57
CA ALA A 136 18.43 5.02 -19.43
C ALA A 136 17.49 6.19 -19.76
N SER A 137 17.66 6.85 -20.91
CA SER A 137 16.86 8.01 -21.34
C SER A 137 15.40 7.68 -21.70
N ASN A 138 15.08 6.42 -22.02
CA ASN A 138 13.72 5.98 -22.38
C ASN A 138 13.13 4.93 -21.43
N LEU A 139 13.79 4.68 -20.29
CA LEU A 139 13.45 3.59 -19.37
C LEU A 139 12.05 3.74 -18.75
N VAL A 140 11.67 4.96 -18.37
CA VAL A 140 10.37 5.25 -17.74
C VAL A 140 9.20 4.95 -18.69
N ALA A 141 9.31 5.34 -19.96
CA ALA A 141 8.27 5.08 -20.96
C ALA A 141 8.17 3.58 -21.32
N GLN A 142 9.26 2.82 -21.17
CA GLN A 142 9.25 1.37 -21.43
C GLN A 142 8.85 0.52 -20.22
N LEU A 143 8.95 1.05 -19.00
CA LEU A 143 8.45 0.42 -17.77
C LEU A 143 6.92 0.48 -17.63
N GLU A 144 6.25 1.36 -18.37
CA GLU A 144 4.79 1.49 -18.35
C GLU A 144 4.07 0.22 -18.84
N LYS A 145 4.62 -0.46 -19.86
CA LYS A 145 4.07 -1.70 -20.43
C LYS A 145 4.08 -2.87 -19.42
N PRO A 146 5.21 -3.18 -18.74
CA PRO A 146 5.25 -4.12 -17.63
C PRO A 146 4.26 -3.77 -16.49
N LEU A 147 4.22 -2.52 -16.06
CA LEU A 147 3.34 -2.10 -14.96
C LEU A 147 1.84 -2.27 -15.29
N GLN A 148 1.42 -2.08 -16.54
CA GLN A 148 0.07 -2.41 -16.98
C GLN A 148 -0.22 -3.92 -16.98
N GLY A 149 0.76 -4.75 -17.34
CA GLY A 149 0.65 -6.22 -17.25
C GLY A 149 0.32 -6.71 -15.84
N MET A 150 0.82 -6.02 -14.81
CA MET A 150 0.49 -6.30 -13.41
C MET A 150 -0.98 -6.03 -13.10
N SER A 151 -1.52 -4.89 -13.52
CA SER A 151 -2.93 -4.54 -13.31
C SER A 151 -3.89 -5.56 -13.95
N ILE A 152 -3.52 -6.10 -15.11
CA ILE A 152 -4.31 -7.12 -15.82
C ILE A 152 -4.28 -8.46 -15.07
N ALA A 153 -3.12 -8.87 -14.55
CA ALA A 153 -2.98 -10.06 -13.70
C ALA A 153 -3.85 -9.98 -12.44
N PHE A 154 -3.92 -8.81 -11.81
CA PHE A 154 -4.83 -8.55 -10.69
C PHE A 154 -6.29 -8.59 -11.09
N THR A 155 -6.63 -8.08 -12.29
CA THR A 155 -8.00 -8.09 -12.81
C THR A 155 -8.51 -9.52 -13.04
N THR A 156 -7.67 -10.44 -13.52
CA THR A 156 -7.98 -11.88 -13.61
C THR A 156 -8.32 -12.50 -12.26
N SER A 157 -7.56 -12.17 -11.22
CA SER A 157 -7.78 -12.65 -9.85
C SER A 157 -9.11 -12.14 -9.29
N LEU A 158 -9.35 -10.83 -9.47
CA LEU A 158 -10.57 -10.18 -9.03
C LEU A 158 -11.80 -10.73 -9.74
N ALA A 159 -11.69 -11.03 -11.05
CA ALA A 159 -12.75 -11.69 -11.79
C ALA A 159 -13.02 -13.11 -11.25
N GLY A 160 -11.99 -13.92 -11.01
CA GLY A 160 -12.14 -15.25 -10.42
C GLY A 160 -12.82 -15.22 -9.04
N LEU A 161 -12.41 -14.29 -8.18
CA LEU A 161 -13.00 -14.08 -6.86
C LEU A 161 -14.46 -13.60 -6.95
N PHE A 162 -14.74 -12.64 -7.82
CA PHE A 162 -16.09 -12.11 -8.03
C PHE A 162 -17.05 -13.21 -8.52
N PHE A 163 -16.68 -13.96 -9.55
CA PHE A 163 -17.53 -15.03 -10.08
C PHE A 163 -17.65 -16.21 -9.12
N SER A 164 -16.61 -16.51 -8.32
CA SER A 164 -16.70 -17.51 -7.25
C SER A 164 -17.70 -17.09 -6.16
N ALA A 165 -17.63 -15.84 -5.70
CA ALA A 165 -18.58 -15.30 -4.73
C ALA A 165 -20.01 -15.28 -5.30
N LEU A 166 -20.17 -14.85 -6.56
CA LEU A 166 -21.45 -14.82 -7.27
C LEU A 166 -22.06 -16.22 -7.38
N LEU A 167 -21.30 -17.22 -7.85
CA LEU A 167 -21.79 -18.60 -7.96
C LEU A 167 -22.13 -19.19 -6.61
N THR A 168 -21.34 -18.91 -5.57
CA THR A 168 -21.63 -19.34 -4.21
C THR A 168 -22.96 -18.77 -3.72
N ALA A 169 -23.22 -17.48 -3.98
CA ALA A 169 -24.49 -16.84 -3.68
C ALA A 169 -25.67 -17.46 -4.48
N VAL A 170 -25.48 -17.72 -5.78
CA VAL A 170 -26.50 -18.40 -6.60
C VAL A 170 -26.78 -19.81 -6.07
N ASN A 171 -25.75 -20.58 -5.72
CA ASN A 171 -25.89 -21.93 -5.16
C ASN A 171 -26.64 -21.94 -3.82
N LEU A 172 -26.42 -20.90 -2.99
CA LEU A 172 -27.12 -20.71 -1.73
C LEU A 172 -28.60 -20.38 -1.96
N LEU A 173 -28.90 -19.42 -2.83
CA LEU A 173 -30.28 -19.00 -3.15
C LEU A 173 -31.07 -20.10 -3.87
N ARG A 174 -30.40 -20.87 -4.73
CA ARG A 174 -30.98 -21.99 -5.51
C ARG A 174 -30.39 -23.31 -5.02
N ASN A 175 -30.64 -23.63 -3.75
CA ASN A 175 -30.17 -24.87 -3.14
C ASN A 175 -30.95 -26.08 -3.70
N THR A 176 -30.37 -26.76 -4.69
CA THR A 176 -30.90 -27.97 -5.33
C THR A 176 -30.89 -29.17 -4.41
N SER A 177 -29.95 -29.26 -3.46
CA SER A 177 -29.86 -30.41 -2.53
C SER A 177 -31.11 -30.52 -1.66
N ILE A 178 -31.65 -29.38 -1.19
CA ILE A 178 -32.92 -29.34 -0.45
C ILE A 178 -34.08 -29.80 -1.34
N VAL A 179 -34.11 -29.37 -2.61
CA VAL A 179 -35.19 -29.76 -3.54
C VAL A 179 -35.09 -31.23 -3.93
N LYS A 180 -33.88 -31.77 -4.16
CA LYS A 180 -33.61 -33.20 -4.39
C LYS A 180 -34.17 -34.03 -3.25
N TYR A 181 -33.80 -33.71 -2.00
CA TYR A 181 -34.31 -34.41 -0.83
C TYR A 181 -35.84 -34.40 -0.74
N ARG A 182 -36.47 -33.23 -0.94
CA ARG A 182 -37.94 -33.12 -0.95
C ARG A 182 -38.59 -33.92 -2.07
N LEU A 183 -37.96 -33.99 -3.24
CA LEU A 183 -38.45 -34.76 -4.38
C LEU A 183 -38.38 -36.25 -4.08
N ILE A 184 -37.23 -36.76 -3.63
CA ILE A 184 -37.04 -38.18 -3.26
C ILE A 184 -38.07 -38.59 -2.22
N SER A 185 -38.18 -37.84 -1.11
CA SER A 185 -39.15 -38.13 -0.05
C SER A 185 -40.61 -38.08 -0.57
N SER A 186 -40.94 -37.19 -1.50
CA SER A 186 -42.29 -37.17 -2.10
C SER A 186 -42.51 -38.35 -3.06
N LEU A 187 -41.47 -38.84 -3.75
CA LEU A 187 -41.57 -40.02 -4.61
C LEU A 187 -41.78 -41.29 -3.76
N GLU A 188 -41.07 -41.42 -2.64
CA GLU A 188 -41.27 -42.50 -1.66
C GLU A 188 -42.69 -42.47 -1.09
N ASP A 189 -43.15 -41.30 -0.60
CA ASP A 189 -44.52 -41.13 -0.08
C ASP A 189 -45.58 -41.53 -1.11
N TYR A 190 -45.40 -41.15 -2.38
CA TYR A 190 -46.31 -41.59 -3.45
C TYR A 190 -46.31 -43.11 -3.64
N LEU A 191 -45.14 -43.74 -3.68
CA LEU A 191 -45.05 -45.19 -3.92
C LEU A 191 -45.67 -45.97 -2.76
N ASP A 192 -45.32 -45.65 -1.52
CA ASP A 192 -45.75 -46.41 -0.35
C ASP A 192 -47.23 -46.14 0.00
N ASN A 193 -47.68 -44.88 -0.08
CA ASN A 193 -49.02 -44.50 0.41
C ASN A 193 -50.09 -44.38 -0.69
N VAL A 194 -49.71 -44.23 -1.96
CA VAL A 194 -50.67 -44.10 -3.07
C VAL A 194 -50.65 -45.32 -3.98
N TYR A 195 -49.48 -45.80 -4.39
CA TYR A 195 -49.35 -46.83 -5.42
C TYR A 195 -49.34 -48.27 -4.85
N GLN A 196 -48.60 -48.53 -3.78
CA GLN A 196 -48.52 -49.86 -3.16
C GLN A 196 -49.90 -50.46 -2.77
N PRO A 197 -50.85 -49.69 -2.19
CA PRO A 197 -52.19 -50.21 -1.90
C PRO A 197 -52.99 -50.61 -3.14
N GLN A 198 -52.67 -50.06 -4.32
CA GLN A 198 -53.36 -50.39 -5.58
C GLN A 198 -52.89 -51.73 -6.17
N ILE A 199 -51.67 -52.16 -5.85
CA ILE A 199 -51.08 -53.42 -6.36
C ILE A 199 -51.32 -54.59 -5.39
N GLN A 200 -51.30 -54.34 -4.07
CA GLN A 200 -51.43 -55.38 -3.04
C GLN A 200 -52.89 -55.72 -2.67
N GLY A 201 -53.85 -55.41 -3.53
CA GLY A 201 -55.30 -55.46 -3.27
C GLY A 201 -55.93 -56.80 -2.85
N ASP A 202 -55.17 -57.91 -2.75
CA ASP A 202 -55.61 -59.13 -2.08
C ASP A 202 -54.43 -59.74 -1.30
N THR A 203 -54.55 -59.86 0.01
CA THR A 203 -53.51 -60.50 0.82
C THR A 203 -53.47 -62.01 0.51
N ARG A 204 -52.29 -62.65 0.62
CA ARG A 204 -52.15 -64.12 0.46
C ARG A 204 -53.10 -64.89 1.39
N LEU A 205 -53.49 -64.29 2.51
CA LEU A 205 -54.44 -64.84 3.48
C LEU A 205 -55.85 -65.00 2.89
N ASP A 206 -56.34 -63.99 2.14
CA ASP A 206 -57.69 -64.02 1.55
C ASP A 206 -57.84 -65.13 0.50
N LYS A 207 -56.77 -65.39 -0.26
CA LYS A 207 -56.74 -66.49 -1.25
C LYS A 207 -56.72 -67.88 -0.61
N ILE A 208 -56.10 -68.01 0.57
CA ILE A 208 -56.03 -69.29 1.31
C ILE A 208 -57.35 -69.60 2.01
N VAL A 209 -57.97 -68.59 2.63
CA VAL A 209 -59.25 -68.72 3.34
C VAL A 209 -60.37 -69.12 2.38
N ASN A 210 -60.48 -68.46 1.22
CA ASN A 210 -61.51 -68.79 0.23
C ASN A 210 -61.36 -70.21 -0.34
N LYS A 211 -60.13 -70.71 -0.46
CA LYS A 211 -59.87 -72.08 -0.95
C LYS A 211 -60.17 -73.16 0.10
N MET A 212 -60.06 -72.83 1.39
CA MET A 212 -60.37 -73.72 2.50
C MET A 212 -61.88 -73.93 2.68
N VAL A 213 -62.66 -72.85 2.60
CA VAL A 213 -64.13 -72.87 2.72
C VAL A 213 -64.76 -73.74 1.62
N SER A 214 -64.27 -73.63 0.38
CA SER A 214 -64.79 -74.42 -0.75
C SER A 214 -64.62 -75.94 -0.59
N ARG A 215 -63.59 -76.40 0.14
CA ARG A 215 -63.32 -77.84 0.34
C ARG A 215 -64.13 -78.46 1.48
N GLN A 216 -64.63 -77.64 2.40
CA GLN A 216 -65.39 -78.12 3.55
C GLN A 216 -66.85 -78.39 3.18
N ASP A 217 -67.40 -77.65 2.22
CA ASP A 217 -68.78 -77.78 1.73
C ASP A 217 -68.99 -79.08 0.92
N GLU A 218 -67.97 -79.50 0.16
CA GLU A 218 -67.99 -80.74 -0.63
C GLU A 218 -67.97 -82.00 0.25
N PHE A 219 -67.32 -81.94 1.42
CA PHE A 219 -67.22 -83.05 2.37
C PHE A 219 -68.56 -83.33 3.07
N LEU A 220 -69.27 -82.27 3.49
CA LEU A 220 -70.52 -82.41 4.24
C LEU A 220 -71.68 -82.94 3.39
N THR A 221 -71.66 -82.65 2.09
CA THR A 221 -72.67 -83.13 1.14
C THR A 221 -72.58 -84.65 0.93
N ARG A 222 -71.35 -85.21 0.81
CA ARG A 222 -71.15 -86.65 0.59
C ARG A 222 -71.39 -87.51 1.84
N PHE A 223 -71.23 -86.93 3.02
CA PHE A 223 -71.44 -87.62 4.30
C PHE A 223 -72.94 -87.90 4.56
N GLY A 224 -73.83 -87.00 4.15
CA GLY A 224 -75.27 -87.11 4.38
C GLY A 224 -75.99 -88.20 3.56
N ASP A 225 -75.49 -88.49 2.37
CA ASP A 225 -76.13 -89.45 1.44
C ASP A 225 -75.79 -90.91 1.78
N THR A 226 -74.58 -91.15 2.29
CA THR A 226 -74.05 -92.51 2.53
C THR A 226 -74.68 -93.16 3.77
N VAL A 227 -75.07 -92.37 4.78
CA VAL A 227 -75.57 -92.88 6.07
C VAL A 227 -77.04 -93.33 5.99
N ARG A 228 -77.81 -92.86 4.99
CA ARG A 228 -79.24 -93.18 4.84
C ARG A 228 -79.51 -94.55 4.23
N ASP A 229 -78.62 -95.01 3.36
CA ASP A 229 -78.82 -96.22 2.53
C ASP A 229 -78.46 -97.52 3.28
N VAL A 230 -77.61 -97.42 4.31
CA VAL A 230 -77.05 -98.56 5.07
C VAL A 230 -78.04 -99.14 6.10
N VAL A 231 -79.05 -98.37 6.52
CA VAL A 231 -79.97 -98.77 7.60
C VAL A 231 -81.06 -99.75 7.12
N GLU A 232 -81.33 -99.83 5.81
CA GLU A 232 -82.54 -100.50 5.29
C GLU A 232 -82.37 -101.99 4.92
N LYS A 233 -81.13 -102.54 4.84
CA LYS A 233 -80.89 -103.86 4.20
C LYS A 233 -80.21 -104.97 5.04
N SER A 234 -80.03 -104.78 6.35
CA SER A 234 -79.01 -105.55 7.11
C SER A 234 -79.45 -106.84 7.81
N LEU A 235 -80.31 -107.70 7.24
CA LEU A 235 -80.61 -109.00 7.88
C LEU A 235 -80.52 -110.26 6.99
N GLY A 236 -79.82 -110.20 5.84
CA GLY A 236 -79.54 -111.39 5.02
C GLY A 236 -78.18 -111.48 4.31
N GLY A 237 -77.40 -110.39 4.24
CA GLY A 237 -76.14 -110.30 3.47
C GLY A 237 -74.85 -110.68 4.21
N VAL A 238 -74.92 -110.85 5.54
CA VAL A 238 -73.75 -110.92 6.43
C VAL A 238 -72.76 -112.03 6.08
N ALA A 239 -73.23 -113.20 5.62
CA ALA A 239 -72.36 -114.32 5.28
C ALA A 239 -71.58 -114.13 3.95
N ARG A 240 -72.11 -113.34 3.01
CA ARG A 240 -71.45 -113.02 1.74
C ARG A 240 -70.50 -111.83 1.86
N GLU A 241 -70.84 -110.86 2.71
CA GLU A 241 -69.98 -109.73 3.08
C GLU A 241 -68.71 -110.16 3.81
N ILE A 242 -68.78 -111.16 4.70
CA ILE A 242 -67.58 -111.65 5.40
C ILE A 242 -66.56 -112.27 4.41
N ALA A 243 -67.04 -113.01 3.40
CA ALA A 243 -66.16 -113.61 2.39
C ALA A 243 -65.55 -112.56 1.44
N GLN A 244 -66.34 -111.55 1.05
CA GLN A 244 -65.88 -110.42 0.23
C GLN A 244 -64.91 -109.52 1.02
N GLY A 245 -65.23 -109.21 2.27
CA GLY A 245 -64.41 -108.40 3.17
C GLY A 245 -63.05 -109.05 3.48
N ASN A 246 -62.98 -110.38 3.59
CA ASN A 246 -61.70 -111.08 3.73
C ASN A 246 -60.81 -110.98 2.47
N LYS A 247 -61.41 -110.98 1.27
CA LYS A 247 -60.67 -110.78 0.02
C LYS A 247 -60.16 -109.35 -0.11
N GLU A 248 -60.99 -108.36 0.21
CA GLU A 248 -60.61 -106.95 0.21
C GLU A 248 -59.54 -106.64 1.27
N ALA A 249 -59.62 -107.25 2.45
CA ALA A 249 -58.59 -107.14 3.48
C ALA A 249 -57.24 -107.72 3.03
N ALA A 250 -57.25 -108.83 2.30
CA ALA A 250 -56.03 -109.43 1.75
C ALA A 250 -55.40 -108.57 0.63
N ASP A 251 -56.21 -108.02 -0.28
CA ASP A 251 -55.74 -107.11 -1.32
C ASP A 251 -55.23 -105.78 -0.74
N LEU A 252 -55.90 -105.26 0.29
CA LEU A 252 -55.45 -104.07 1.02
C LEU A 252 -54.14 -104.34 1.75
N ALA A 253 -53.99 -105.49 2.41
CA ALA A 253 -52.74 -105.88 3.06
C ALA A 253 -51.58 -105.97 2.07
N LYS A 254 -51.83 -106.47 0.86
CA LYS A 254 -50.83 -106.49 -0.23
C LYS A 254 -50.43 -105.09 -0.68
N GLN A 255 -51.40 -104.19 -0.90
CA GLN A 255 -51.11 -102.80 -1.25
C GLN A 255 -50.35 -102.06 -0.15
N VAL A 256 -50.68 -102.30 1.12
CA VAL A 256 -49.96 -101.73 2.26
C VAL A 256 -48.51 -102.20 2.27
N TYR A 257 -48.25 -103.48 2.00
CA TYR A 257 -46.89 -104.01 1.89
C TYR A 257 -46.10 -103.39 0.72
N GLU A 258 -46.71 -103.26 -0.45
CA GLU A 258 -46.08 -102.63 -1.62
C GLU A 258 -45.76 -101.15 -1.37
N ARG A 259 -46.71 -100.40 -0.80
CA ARG A 259 -46.52 -98.98 -0.42
C ARG A 259 -45.48 -98.81 0.68
N PHE A 260 -45.44 -99.71 1.67
CA PHE A 260 -44.39 -99.69 2.69
C PHE A 260 -43.02 -99.98 2.09
N SER A 261 -42.93 -100.93 1.15
CA SER A 261 -41.67 -101.24 0.48
C SER A 261 -41.18 -100.08 -0.40
N GLU A 262 -42.11 -99.41 -1.10
CA GLU A 262 -41.80 -98.21 -1.89
C GLU A 262 -41.33 -97.05 -0.99
N ALA A 263 -42.05 -96.80 0.10
CA ALA A 263 -41.68 -95.78 1.09
C ALA A 263 -40.32 -96.08 1.73
N ALA A 264 -40.03 -97.34 2.06
CA ALA A 264 -38.73 -97.75 2.58
C ALA A 264 -37.61 -97.53 1.55
N GLY A 265 -37.87 -97.78 0.26
CA GLY A 265 -36.93 -97.47 -0.83
C GLY A 265 -36.63 -95.98 -0.95
N ILE A 266 -37.66 -95.12 -0.87
CA ILE A 266 -37.50 -93.65 -0.90
C ILE A 266 -36.74 -93.15 0.33
N ILE A 267 -37.05 -93.66 1.52
CA ILE A 267 -36.34 -93.31 2.76
C ILE A 267 -34.87 -93.72 2.67
N SER A 268 -34.58 -94.91 2.13
CA SER A 268 -33.20 -95.35 1.92
C SER A 268 -32.46 -94.44 0.94
N ALA A 269 -33.09 -94.08 -0.19
CA ALA A 269 -32.51 -93.16 -1.17
C ALA A 269 -32.26 -91.77 -0.57
N ALA A 270 -33.22 -91.25 0.21
CA ALA A 270 -33.09 -89.98 0.90
C ALA A 270 -31.98 -90.00 1.96
N ALA A 271 -31.79 -91.11 2.67
CA ALA A 271 -30.70 -91.28 3.63
C ALA A 271 -29.33 -91.25 2.93
N THR A 272 -29.21 -91.91 1.77
CA THR A 272 -27.98 -91.88 0.95
C THR A 272 -27.69 -90.48 0.40
N GLU A 273 -28.71 -89.77 -0.08
CA GLU A 273 -28.60 -88.37 -0.55
C GLU A 273 -28.18 -87.44 0.59
N PHE A 274 -28.74 -87.63 1.79
CA PHE A 274 -28.40 -86.88 2.99
C PHE A 274 -26.94 -87.11 3.42
N GLU A 275 -26.48 -88.36 3.37
CA GLU A 275 -25.09 -88.71 3.68
C GLU A 275 -24.10 -88.04 2.71
N HIS A 276 -24.45 -87.97 1.42
CA HIS A 276 -23.66 -87.26 0.41
C HIS A 276 -23.61 -85.74 0.66
N THR A 277 -24.75 -85.11 0.97
CA THR A 277 -24.79 -83.67 1.27
C THR A 277 -24.02 -83.31 2.54
N VAL A 278 -24.05 -84.16 3.56
CA VAL A 278 -23.25 -83.96 4.78
C VAL A 278 -21.74 -84.06 4.47
N ALA A 279 -21.34 -85.00 3.61
CA ALA A 279 -19.95 -85.12 3.17
C ALA A 279 -19.48 -83.87 2.39
N GLU A 280 -20.31 -83.36 1.48
CA GLU A 280 -20.01 -82.16 0.71
C GLU A 280 -19.94 -80.91 1.61
N LEU A 281 -20.87 -80.77 2.56
CA LEU A 281 -20.86 -79.67 3.54
C LEU A 281 -19.59 -79.69 4.37
N LYS A 282 -19.14 -80.86 4.82
CA LYS A 282 -17.89 -81.03 5.56
C LYS A 282 -16.68 -80.60 4.74
N ALA A 283 -16.63 -80.96 3.45
CA ALA A 283 -15.56 -80.52 2.57
C ALA A 283 -15.53 -78.99 2.39
N LYS A 284 -16.70 -78.35 2.25
CA LYS A 284 -16.80 -76.89 2.15
C LYS A 284 -16.40 -76.18 3.44
N ALA A 285 -16.78 -76.71 4.61
CA ALA A 285 -16.40 -76.16 5.90
C ALA A 285 -14.87 -76.16 6.08
N GLU A 286 -14.18 -77.20 5.62
CA GLU A 286 -12.72 -77.27 5.74
C GLU A 286 -12.00 -76.29 4.81
N ILE A 287 -12.55 -76.02 3.62
CA ILE A 287 -12.05 -74.95 2.73
C ILE A 287 -12.20 -73.58 3.41
N PHE A 288 -13.32 -73.31 4.07
CA PHE A 288 -13.51 -72.07 4.82
C PHE A 288 -12.51 -71.92 5.96
N LYS A 289 -12.24 -73.00 6.70
CA LYS A 289 -11.23 -73.02 7.76
C LYS A 289 -9.83 -72.72 7.20
N GLN A 290 -9.43 -73.37 6.11
CA GLN A 290 -8.15 -73.10 5.44
C GLN A 290 -8.04 -71.66 4.94
N ALA A 291 -9.12 -71.09 4.41
CA ALA A 291 -9.14 -69.69 4.00
C ALA A 291 -8.95 -68.74 5.19
N GLY A 292 -9.57 -69.03 6.33
CA GLY A 292 -9.36 -68.31 7.59
C GLY A 292 -7.92 -68.39 8.09
N GLU A 293 -7.35 -69.60 8.14
CA GLU A 293 -5.96 -69.83 8.53
C GLU A 293 -4.97 -69.14 7.56
N THR A 294 -5.24 -69.19 6.26
CA THR A 294 -4.42 -68.50 5.25
C THR A 294 -4.47 -66.98 5.42
N PHE A 295 -5.65 -66.43 5.74
CA PHE A 295 -5.80 -65.01 6.01
C PHE A 295 -5.08 -64.58 7.30
N GLU A 296 -5.19 -65.37 8.37
CA GLU A 296 -4.53 -65.14 9.65
C GLU A 296 -3.00 -65.24 9.54
N GLN A 297 -2.50 -66.21 8.77
CA GLN A 297 -1.06 -66.37 8.50
C GLN A 297 -0.54 -65.38 7.46
N SER A 298 -1.43 -64.72 6.70
CA SER A 298 -1.00 -63.72 5.74
C SER A 298 -0.45 -62.49 6.46
N GLN A 299 0.56 -61.84 5.88
CA GLN A 299 1.07 -60.56 6.40
C GLN A 299 0.13 -59.38 6.16
N PHE A 300 -1.07 -59.63 5.62
CA PHE A 300 -1.98 -58.56 5.23
C PHE A 300 -2.43 -57.73 6.44
N PRO A 301 -2.86 -58.30 7.59
CA PRO A 301 -3.27 -57.51 8.74
C PRO A 301 -2.12 -56.67 9.32
N GLN A 302 -0.90 -57.21 9.39
CA GLN A 302 0.26 -56.44 9.85
C GLN A 302 0.61 -55.32 8.86
N LYS A 303 0.60 -55.59 7.55
CA LYS A 303 0.86 -54.56 6.52
C LYS A 303 -0.20 -53.47 6.53
N LEU A 304 -1.47 -53.81 6.74
CA LEU A 304 -2.55 -52.84 6.88
C LEU A 304 -2.36 -51.97 8.14
N SER A 305 -1.98 -52.58 9.26
CA SER A 305 -1.67 -51.85 10.50
C SER A 305 -0.47 -50.91 10.33
N LEU A 306 0.61 -51.37 9.69
CA LEU A 306 1.79 -50.55 9.40
C LEU A 306 1.45 -49.38 8.47
N ALA A 307 0.73 -49.64 7.38
CA ALA A 307 0.28 -48.59 6.47
C ALA A 307 -0.60 -47.56 7.17
N THR A 308 -1.45 -47.99 8.12
CA THR A 308 -2.28 -47.09 8.93
C THR A 308 -1.43 -46.25 9.88
N ALA A 309 -0.42 -46.83 10.52
CA ALA A 309 0.52 -46.10 11.37
C ALA A 309 1.36 -45.08 10.58
N ASP A 310 1.83 -45.46 9.38
CA ASP A 310 2.54 -44.55 8.48
C ASP A 310 1.65 -43.37 8.05
N LEU A 311 0.35 -43.61 7.85
CA LEU A 311 -0.61 -42.56 7.51
C LEU A 311 -0.78 -41.54 8.65
N VAL A 312 -0.85 -42.02 9.89
CA VAL A 312 -0.87 -41.16 11.09
C VAL A 312 0.42 -40.34 11.19
N SER A 313 1.58 -40.96 10.99
CA SER A 313 2.87 -40.25 10.99
C SER A 313 2.95 -39.20 9.88
N MET A 314 2.45 -39.51 8.69
CA MET A 314 2.40 -38.56 7.57
C MET A 314 1.48 -37.37 7.88
N GLN A 315 0.33 -37.61 8.52
CA GLN A 315 -0.57 -36.56 8.97
C GLN A 315 0.12 -35.61 9.98
N GLU A 316 0.87 -36.16 10.94
CA GLU A 316 1.58 -35.37 11.95
C GLU A 316 2.69 -34.50 11.33
N LYS A 317 3.49 -35.08 10.42
CA LYS A 317 4.51 -34.34 9.66
C LYS A 317 3.91 -33.24 8.77
N PHE A 318 2.75 -33.52 8.16
CA PHE A 318 2.03 -32.53 7.36
C PHE A 318 1.53 -31.35 8.22
N SER A 319 1.04 -31.64 9.43
CA SER A 319 0.65 -30.62 10.41
C SER A 319 1.85 -29.75 10.81
N GLN A 320 2.98 -30.35 11.16
CA GLN A 320 4.22 -29.61 11.46
C GLN A 320 4.69 -28.75 10.29
N SER A 321 4.63 -29.27 9.06
CA SER A 321 4.99 -28.52 7.86
C SER A 321 4.10 -27.28 7.67
N THR A 322 2.81 -27.41 7.99
CA THR A 322 1.86 -26.28 7.96
C THR A 322 2.22 -25.21 8.99
N VAL A 323 2.66 -25.60 10.19
CA VAL A 323 3.14 -24.67 11.23
C VAL A 323 4.41 -23.95 10.79
N SER A 324 5.41 -24.67 10.27
CA SER A 324 6.63 -24.06 9.73
C SER A 324 6.34 -23.10 8.58
N LEU A 325 5.40 -23.45 7.68
CA LEU A 325 4.99 -22.57 6.59
C LEU A 325 4.36 -21.28 7.14
N ALA A 326 3.48 -21.38 8.13
CA ALA A 326 2.88 -20.21 8.77
C ALA A 326 3.93 -19.29 9.42
N GLN A 327 4.91 -19.86 10.12
CA GLN A 327 6.05 -19.10 10.67
C GLN A 327 6.87 -18.42 9.58
N THR A 328 7.14 -19.12 8.48
CA THR A 328 7.86 -18.55 7.33
C THR A 328 7.11 -17.37 6.72
N VAL A 329 5.79 -17.47 6.57
CA VAL A 329 4.94 -16.36 6.11
C VAL A 329 5.02 -15.16 7.05
N GLN A 330 5.05 -15.39 8.38
CA GLN A 330 5.21 -14.31 9.36
C GLN A 330 6.59 -13.63 9.24
N PHE A 331 7.67 -14.38 9.05
CA PHE A 331 8.99 -13.81 8.82
C PHE A 331 9.03 -12.95 7.55
N ILE A 332 8.43 -13.43 6.46
CA ILE A 332 8.32 -12.67 5.21
C ILE A 332 7.52 -11.38 5.44
N ALA A 333 6.40 -11.44 6.16
CA ALA A 333 5.60 -10.26 6.48
C ALA A 333 6.41 -9.21 7.26
N ASN A 334 7.19 -9.64 8.25
CA ASN A 334 8.06 -8.76 9.02
C ASN A 334 9.15 -8.13 8.13
N ALA A 335 9.80 -8.93 7.28
CA ALA A 335 10.81 -8.44 6.34
C ALA A 335 10.24 -7.41 5.35
N VAL A 336 9.01 -7.63 4.85
CA VAL A 336 8.32 -6.65 3.99
C VAL A 336 8.05 -5.35 4.75
N SER A 337 7.67 -5.42 6.03
CA SER A 337 7.46 -4.23 6.87
C SER A 337 8.77 -3.44 7.08
N GLU A 338 9.89 -4.13 7.31
CA GLU A 338 11.21 -3.48 7.45
C GLU A 338 11.63 -2.80 6.14
N VAL A 339 11.43 -3.46 4.99
CA VAL A 339 11.70 -2.88 3.67
C VAL A 339 10.85 -1.62 3.42
N GLN A 340 9.57 -1.63 3.82
CA GLN A 340 8.71 -0.45 3.75
C GLN A 340 9.24 0.70 4.61
N CYS A 341 9.71 0.41 5.83
CA CYS A 341 10.29 1.41 6.72
C CYS A 341 11.55 2.03 6.11
N CYS A 342 12.47 1.19 5.60
CA CYS A 342 13.66 1.65 4.89
C CYS A 342 13.33 2.51 3.66
N SER A 343 12.30 2.12 2.89
CA SER A 343 11.82 2.91 1.75
C SER A 343 11.35 4.32 2.18
N GLN A 344 10.65 4.44 3.31
CA GLN A 344 10.25 5.74 3.86
C GLN A 344 11.46 6.59 4.28
N GLU A 345 12.49 5.98 4.87
CA GLU A 345 13.73 6.68 5.19
C GLU A 345 14.46 7.18 3.95
N ILE A 346 14.51 6.38 2.88
CA ILE A 346 15.06 6.81 1.59
C ILE A 346 14.27 7.99 1.00
N ILE A 347 12.94 7.99 1.10
CA ILE A 347 12.12 9.12 0.67
C ILE A 347 12.45 10.38 1.49
N LYS A 348 12.60 10.25 2.81
CA LYS A 348 13.03 11.36 3.70
C LYS A 348 14.41 11.88 3.29
N LEU A 349 15.37 10.99 3.08
CA LEU A 349 16.72 11.34 2.64
C LEU A 349 16.69 12.09 1.30
N GLY A 350 15.86 11.64 0.35
CA GLY A 350 15.65 12.35 -0.92
C GLY A 350 15.10 13.77 -0.74
N ALA A 351 14.20 13.97 0.23
CA ALA A 351 13.68 15.29 0.57
C ALA A 351 14.76 16.20 1.23
N GLU A 352 15.59 15.64 2.12
CA GLU A 352 16.72 16.35 2.72
C GLU A 352 17.76 16.75 1.67
N ILE A 353 18.12 15.85 0.75
CA ILE A 353 19.03 16.16 -0.37
C ILE A 353 18.46 17.30 -1.21
N LYS A 354 17.15 17.30 -1.49
CA LYS A 354 16.50 18.39 -2.23
C LYS A 354 16.61 19.73 -1.49
N SER A 355 16.42 19.73 -0.17
CA SER A 355 16.60 20.91 0.67
C SER A 355 18.04 21.42 0.66
N ILE A 356 19.02 20.52 0.82
CA ILE A 356 20.45 20.84 0.75
C ILE A 356 20.78 21.46 -0.61
N ASN A 357 20.32 20.86 -1.71
CA ASN A 357 20.60 21.37 -3.04
C ASN A 357 20.01 22.78 -3.25
N HIS A 358 18.82 23.04 -2.70
CA HIS A 358 18.24 24.38 -2.71
C HIS A 358 19.10 25.39 -1.94
N THR A 359 19.57 25.03 -0.75
CA THR A 359 20.48 25.85 0.05
C THR A 359 21.81 26.08 -0.68
N SER A 360 22.38 25.06 -1.33
CA SER A 360 23.60 25.20 -2.13
C SER A 360 23.42 26.16 -3.30
N MET A 361 22.27 26.15 -3.97
CA MET A 361 21.95 27.13 -5.01
C MET A 361 21.87 28.56 -4.47
N GLN A 362 21.26 28.76 -3.29
CA GLN A 362 21.24 30.08 -2.64
C GLN A 362 22.65 30.57 -2.28
N VAL A 363 23.50 29.69 -1.77
CA VAL A 363 24.91 30.00 -1.46
C VAL A 363 25.68 30.38 -2.74
N LEU A 364 25.44 29.68 -3.85
CA LEU A 364 26.04 29.99 -5.14
C LEU A 364 25.61 31.38 -5.64
N GLU A 365 24.32 31.69 -5.53
CA GLU A 365 23.76 33.01 -5.90
C GLU A 365 24.34 34.14 -5.04
N LEU A 366 24.48 33.91 -3.73
CA LEU A 366 25.13 34.84 -2.81
C LEU A 366 26.60 35.05 -3.18
N HIS A 367 27.33 33.98 -3.53
CA HIS A 367 28.71 34.08 -3.98
C HIS A 367 28.84 34.87 -5.29
N GLN A 368 27.94 34.65 -6.25
CA GLN A 368 27.92 35.40 -7.50
C GLN A 368 27.62 36.89 -7.26
N THR A 369 26.67 37.18 -6.36
CA THR A 369 26.38 38.56 -5.93
C THR A 369 27.60 39.22 -5.29
N ASN A 370 28.29 38.52 -4.38
CA ASN A 370 29.51 39.03 -3.75
C ASN A 370 30.63 39.26 -4.76
N GLN A 371 30.82 38.38 -5.74
CA GLN A 371 31.79 38.61 -6.83
C GLN A 371 31.47 39.87 -7.62
N ASN A 372 30.20 40.10 -7.97
CA ASN A 372 29.78 41.31 -8.68
C ASN A 372 30.06 42.56 -7.83
N SER A 373 29.67 42.55 -6.55
CA SER A 373 29.95 43.64 -5.61
C SER A 373 31.45 43.92 -5.47
N PHE A 374 32.30 42.89 -5.39
CA PHE A 374 33.75 43.09 -5.40
C PHE A 374 34.25 43.66 -6.72
N GLY A 375 33.66 43.25 -7.85
CA GLY A 375 33.91 43.84 -9.16
C GLY A 375 33.65 45.36 -9.20
N GLU A 376 32.67 45.85 -8.43
CA GLU A 376 32.38 47.28 -8.29
C GLU A 376 33.22 47.99 -7.22
N ILE A 377 33.55 47.32 -6.11
CA ILE A 377 34.32 47.91 -5.00
C ILE A 377 35.79 48.13 -5.40
N ILE A 378 36.42 47.18 -6.10
CA ILE A 378 37.82 47.28 -6.53
C ILE A 378 38.11 48.59 -7.30
N PRO A 379 37.33 48.97 -8.34
CA PRO A 379 37.56 50.22 -9.05
C PRO A 379 37.29 51.45 -8.17
N GLN A 380 36.31 51.41 -7.25
CA GLN A 380 36.08 52.50 -6.29
C GLN A 380 37.27 52.69 -5.35
N ILE A 381 37.84 51.61 -4.81
CA ILE A 381 39.05 51.66 -3.98
C ILE A 381 40.21 52.24 -4.80
N LYS A 382 40.40 51.78 -6.05
CA LYS A 382 41.43 52.31 -6.95
C LYS A 382 41.24 53.81 -7.23
N GLN A 383 40.01 54.26 -7.40
CA GLN A 383 39.67 55.67 -7.57
C GLN A 383 39.95 56.47 -6.28
N GLY A 384 39.54 55.97 -5.12
CA GLY A 384 39.83 56.55 -3.81
C GLY A 384 41.32 56.69 -3.55
N ALA A 385 42.10 55.64 -3.82
CA ALA A 385 43.57 55.67 -3.72
C ALA A 385 44.20 56.70 -4.66
N ASN A 386 43.68 56.85 -5.89
CA ASN A 386 44.11 57.89 -6.80
C ASN A 386 43.79 59.30 -6.30
N SER A 387 42.60 59.51 -5.73
CA SER A 387 42.23 60.78 -5.10
C SER A 387 43.11 61.10 -3.90
N PHE A 388 43.41 60.10 -3.06
CA PHE A 388 44.33 60.22 -1.93
C PHE A 388 45.74 60.58 -2.40
N ARG A 389 46.27 59.89 -3.42
CA ARG A 389 47.54 60.22 -4.05
C ARG A 389 47.59 61.68 -4.53
N LYS A 390 46.53 62.15 -5.20
CA LYS A 390 46.42 63.56 -5.62
C LYS A 390 46.44 64.52 -4.42
N ALA A 391 45.79 64.16 -3.31
CA ALA A 391 45.80 64.95 -2.08
C ALA A 391 47.20 65.01 -1.46
N VAL A 392 47.91 63.88 -1.37
CA VAL A 392 49.31 63.82 -0.93
C VAL A 392 50.19 64.74 -1.78
N THR A 393 50.08 64.67 -3.11
CA THR A 393 50.87 65.57 -4.00
C THR A 393 50.52 67.05 -3.79
N ARG A 394 49.28 67.37 -3.41
CA ARG A 394 48.89 68.75 -3.04
C ARG A 394 49.50 69.16 -1.70
N PHE A 395 49.57 68.26 -0.73
CA PHE A 395 50.24 68.51 0.55
C PHE A 395 51.74 68.73 0.35
N ASP A 396 52.43 67.91 -0.45
CA ASP A 396 53.86 68.13 -0.76
C ASP A 396 54.08 69.53 -1.38
N LYS A 397 53.20 69.96 -2.29
CA LYS A 397 53.25 71.31 -2.87
C LYS A 397 52.96 72.42 -1.86
N LEU A 398 52.13 72.14 -0.85
CA LEU A 398 51.85 73.09 0.22
C LEU A 398 53.04 73.18 1.18
N GLU A 399 53.62 72.05 1.57
CA GLU A 399 54.84 71.96 2.37
C GLU A 399 55.97 72.74 1.71
N LYS A 400 56.23 72.52 0.41
CA LYS A 400 57.22 73.29 -0.35
C LYS A 400 56.98 74.79 -0.29
N ARG A 401 55.72 75.23 -0.47
CA ARG A 401 55.36 76.65 -0.36
C ARG A 401 55.52 77.20 1.05
N ILE A 402 55.27 76.42 2.09
CA ILE A 402 55.50 76.82 3.49
C ILE A 402 56.99 77.00 3.73
N VAL A 403 57.83 76.06 3.27
CA VAL A 403 59.30 76.17 3.35
C VAL A 403 59.81 77.40 2.61
N ASP A 404 59.35 77.63 1.38
CA ASP A 404 59.73 78.81 0.59
C ASP A 404 59.32 80.12 1.29
N LYS A 405 58.12 80.15 1.90
CA LYS A 405 57.63 81.31 2.66
C LYS A 405 58.44 81.52 3.95
N ALA A 406 58.81 80.46 4.66
CA ALA A 406 59.68 80.53 5.83
C ALA A 406 61.06 81.10 5.46
N ASN A 407 61.64 80.66 4.34
CA ASN A 407 62.88 81.24 3.82
C ASN A 407 62.73 82.74 3.49
N SER A 408 61.58 83.16 2.95
CA SER A 408 61.31 84.59 2.72
C SER A 408 61.22 85.42 4.01
N LEU A 409 60.73 84.82 5.11
CA LEU A 409 60.69 85.47 6.42
C LEU A 409 62.09 85.64 7.03
N ASN A 410 63.01 84.69 6.82
CA ASN A 410 64.43 84.91 7.14
C ASN A 410 65.02 86.09 6.35
N GLY A 411 64.61 86.27 5.08
CA GLY A 411 64.98 87.45 4.30
C GLY A 411 64.48 88.77 4.92
N VAL A 412 63.25 88.76 5.47
CA VAL A 412 62.69 89.90 6.21
C VAL A 412 63.46 90.17 7.51
N GLU A 413 63.86 89.14 8.24
CA GLU A 413 64.71 89.25 9.44
C GLU A 413 66.04 89.95 9.11
N VAL A 414 66.77 89.49 8.09
CA VAL A 414 68.03 90.11 7.64
C VAL A 414 67.82 91.59 7.28
N THR A 415 66.72 91.90 6.57
CA THR A 415 66.40 93.27 6.18
C THR A 415 66.10 94.15 7.40
N LEU A 416 65.39 93.62 8.40
CA LEU A 416 65.13 94.31 9.67
C LEU A 416 66.41 94.55 10.47
N THR A 417 67.34 93.58 10.51
CA THR A 417 68.66 93.76 11.14
C THR A 417 69.44 94.89 10.48
N GLN A 418 69.45 94.93 9.14
CA GLN A 418 70.11 95.97 8.37
C GLN A 418 69.48 97.36 8.59
N LEU A 419 68.14 97.42 8.71
CA LEU A 419 67.43 98.65 9.05
C LEU A 419 67.79 99.14 10.46
N LEU A 420 67.89 98.23 11.43
CA LEU A 420 68.34 98.53 12.80
C LEU A 420 69.76 99.08 12.84
N GLU A 421 70.67 98.50 12.07
CA GLU A 421 72.06 98.95 11.96
C GLU A 421 72.16 100.33 11.29
N ASN A 422 71.35 100.57 10.26
CA ASN A 422 71.21 101.90 9.66
C ASN A 422 70.67 102.92 10.67
N PHE A 423 69.67 102.55 11.47
CA PHE A 423 69.10 103.42 12.51
C PHE A 423 70.14 103.77 13.58
N LYS A 424 70.98 102.80 13.98
CA LYS A 424 72.08 103.00 14.92
C LYS A 424 73.13 103.96 14.36
N ASN A 425 73.53 103.80 13.10
CA ASN A 425 74.48 104.69 12.43
C ASN A 425 73.91 106.11 12.31
N TYR A 426 72.63 106.25 11.96
CA TYR A 426 71.97 107.56 11.87
C TYR A 426 71.90 108.26 13.23
N SER A 427 71.55 107.52 14.30
CA SER A 427 71.54 108.05 15.67
C SER A 427 72.92 108.53 16.12
N GLN A 428 73.98 107.77 15.81
CA GLN A 428 75.36 108.15 16.12
C GLN A 428 75.79 109.41 15.34
N GLN A 429 75.37 109.55 14.08
CA GLN A 429 75.62 110.74 13.26
C GLN A 429 74.88 111.98 13.79
N VAL A 430 73.64 111.81 14.28
CA VAL A 430 72.88 112.87 14.94
C VAL A 430 73.57 113.33 16.22
N ASN A 431 74.08 112.41 17.05
CA ASN A 431 74.84 112.78 18.25
C ASN A 431 76.10 113.59 17.91
N LEU A 432 76.88 113.17 16.92
CA LEU A 432 78.05 113.93 16.46
C LEU A 432 77.67 115.34 15.96
N SER A 433 76.52 115.45 15.30
CA SER A 433 76.00 116.75 14.84
C SER A 433 75.54 117.65 16.00
N ILE A 434 74.96 117.07 17.05
CA ILE A 434 74.59 117.78 18.29
C ILE A 434 75.84 118.27 19.02
N ASP A 435 76.89 117.44 19.14
CA ASP A 435 78.16 117.86 19.75
C ASP A 435 78.82 119.01 18.98
N SER A 436 78.84 118.90 17.64
CA SER A 436 79.29 119.99 16.74
C SER A 436 78.51 121.29 16.96
N LEU A 437 77.18 121.20 17.11
CA LEU A 437 76.32 122.36 17.39
C LEU A 437 76.62 122.95 18.78
N GLY A 438 76.92 122.12 19.77
CA GLY A 438 77.33 122.56 21.11
C GLY A 438 78.62 123.37 21.09
N ASP A 439 79.62 122.92 20.33
CA ASP A 439 80.88 123.63 20.13
C ASP A 439 80.68 124.96 19.39
N GLU A 440 79.81 124.98 18.38
CA GLU A 440 79.48 126.20 17.64
C GLU A 440 78.76 127.22 18.51
N TYR A 441 77.82 126.79 19.36
CA TYR A 441 77.10 127.65 20.30
C TYR A 441 78.05 128.29 21.32
N LYS A 442 79.03 127.52 21.83
CA LYS A 442 80.07 128.03 22.72
C LYS A 442 80.95 129.08 22.04
N SER A 443 81.37 128.82 20.79
CA SER A 443 82.14 129.78 19.97
C SER A 443 81.40 131.08 19.70
N VAL A 444 80.08 131.03 19.45
CA VAL A 444 79.25 132.24 19.30
C VAL A 444 79.15 133.00 20.62
N GLY A 445 78.97 132.29 21.74
CA GLY A 445 78.96 132.88 23.08
C GLY A 445 80.23 133.66 23.40
N ASP A 446 81.40 133.07 23.14
CA ASP A 446 82.71 133.72 23.36
C ASP A 446 82.90 134.97 22.47
N ARG A 447 82.45 134.91 21.20
CA ARG A 447 82.52 136.05 20.26
C ARG A 447 81.62 137.20 20.69
N LEU A 448 80.40 136.91 21.15
CA LEU A 448 79.48 137.94 21.68
C LEU A 448 80.03 138.60 22.93
N PHE A 449 80.61 137.82 23.85
CA PHE A 449 81.21 138.35 25.07
C PHE A 449 82.35 139.33 24.77
N GLU A 450 83.25 138.97 23.86
CA GLU A 450 84.39 139.82 23.52
C GLU A 450 84.00 141.04 22.67
N GLY A 451 82.96 140.91 21.84
CA GLY A 451 82.36 142.04 21.12
C GLY A 451 81.74 143.09 22.06
N MET A 452 80.95 142.65 23.06
CA MET A 452 80.39 143.55 24.06
C MET A 452 81.48 144.27 24.88
N LYS A 453 82.57 143.58 25.21
CA LYS A 453 83.71 144.16 25.93
C LYS A 453 84.38 145.29 25.14
N GLN A 454 84.60 145.12 23.84
CA GLN A 454 85.14 146.16 22.97
C GLN A 454 84.20 147.38 22.85
N GLU A 455 82.90 147.15 22.78
CA GLU A 455 81.91 148.23 22.66
C GLU A 455 81.83 149.07 23.95
N VAL A 456 81.92 148.43 25.12
CA VAL A 456 82.01 149.13 26.42
C VAL A 456 83.29 149.97 26.51
N GLU A 457 84.44 149.46 26.06
CA GLU A 457 85.69 150.22 26.03
C GLU A 457 85.63 151.45 25.10
N MET A 458 85.00 151.33 23.93
CA MET A 458 84.79 152.48 23.03
C MET A 458 83.90 153.55 23.67
N ASN A 459 82.83 153.14 24.34
CA ASN A 459 81.93 154.08 25.02
C ASN A 459 82.61 154.83 26.18
N ILE A 460 83.50 154.16 26.93
CA ILE A 460 84.31 154.81 27.98
C ILE A 460 85.24 155.88 27.37
N LYS A 461 85.92 155.58 26.26
CA LYS A 461 86.79 156.56 25.57
C LYS A 461 85.99 157.74 25.01
N ALA A 462 84.81 157.50 24.44
CA ALA A 462 83.93 158.55 23.94
C ALA A 462 83.46 159.48 25.07
N ALA A 463 83.10 158.93 26.23
CA ALA A 463 82.73 159.70 27.42
C ALA A 463 83.88 160.56 27.95
N GLN A 464 85.13 160.05 27.93
CA GLN A 464 86.32 160.83 28.30
C GLN A 464 86.60 161.98 27.34
N PHE A 465 86.45 161.76 26.03
CA PHE A 465 86.60 162.82 25.03
C PHE A 465 85.58 163.94 25.20
N LEU A 466 84.32 163.58 25.46
CA LEU A 466 83.25 164.54 25.77
C LEU A 466 83.55 165.34 27.04
N ALA A 467 84.09 164.71 28.09
CA ALA A 467 84.48 165.39 29.32
C ALA A 467 85.57 166.46 29.08
N VAL A 468 86.58 166.16 28.25
CA VAL A 468 87.64 167.12 27.88
C VAL A 468 87.05 168.32 27.12
N LYS A 469 86.14 168.08 26.17
CA LYS A 469 85.52 169.17 25.39
C LYS A 469 84.62 170.07 26.24
N ILE A 470 83.91 169.51 27.22
CA ILE A 470 83.11 170.28 28.19
C ILE A 470 84.02 171.15 29.05
N GLN A 471 85.19 170.64 29.46
CA GLN A 471 86.16 171.39 30.26
C GLN A 471 86.82 172.53 29.46
N GLU A 472 87.07 172.34 28.17
CA GLU A 472 87.57 173.36 27.24
C GLU A 472 86.54 174.48 27.03
N CYS A 473 85.25 174.12 26.89
CA CYS A 473 84.15 175.07 26.76
C CYS A 473 83.91 175.89 28.05
N SER A 474 84.09 175.27 29.22
CA SER A 474 84.02 175.93 30.53
C SER A 474 85.14 176.98 30.70
N LYS A 475 86.34 176.69 30.18
CA LYS A 475 87.48 177.62 30.22
C LYS A 475 87.24 178.86 29.34
N HIS A 476 86.73 178.67 28.12
CA HIS A 476 86.34 179.78 27.24
C HIS A 476 85.25 180.66 27.85
N LEU A 477 84.25 180.06 28.52
CA LEU A 477 83.21 180.81 29.22
C LEU A 477 83.76 181.66 30.37
N THR A 478 84.84 181.21 31.01
CA THR A 478 85.51 181.95 32.10
C THR A 478 86.36 183.11 31.55
N GLU A 479 87.02 182.91 30.41
CA GLU A 479 87.80 183.96 29.72
C GLU A 479 86.89 185.09 29.19
N ILE A 480 85.73 184.75 28.60
CA ILE A 480 84.71 185.72 28.18
C ILE A 480 84.21 186.54 29.38
N LYS A 481 84.07 185.90 30.55
CA LYS A 481 83.66 186.59 31.79
C LYS A 481 84.72 187.60 32.26
N GLN A 482 86.00 187.35 32.00
CA GLN A 482 87.11 188.26 32.34
C GLN A 482 87.26 189.42 31.34
N GLU A 483 87.04 189.18 30.03
CA GLU A 483 87.06 190.25 29.01
C GLU A 483 85.93 191.27 29.21
N ILE A 484 84.75 190.81 29.62
CA ILE A 484 83.63 191.71 29.94
C ILE A 484 83.94 192.61 31.15
N TYR A 485 84.75 192.15 32.10
CA TYR A 485 85.17 192.95 33.26
C TYR A 485 86.21 194.02 32.89
N GLN A 486 87.09 193.73 31.93
CA GLN A 486 88.14 194.65 31.47
C GLN A 486 87.61 195.76 30.55
N GLN A 487 86.58 195.50 29.73
CA GLN A 487 86.09 196.48 28.76
C GLN A 487 85.23 197.63 29.31
N ARG A 488 84.86 197.66 30.60
CA ARG A 488 84.18 198.83 31.19
C ARG A 488 85.03 199.71 32.09
N VAL A 489 86.28 199.34 32.36
CA VAL A 489 87.24 200.22 33.06
C VAL A 489 87.89 201.26 32.12
N VAL A 490 87.72 201.14 30.79
CA VAL A 490 88.36 202.03 29.78
C VAL A 490 87.41 203.11 29.20
N LYS A 491 86.16 203.23 29.68
CA LYS A 491 85.31 204.40 29.41
C LYS A 491 85.28 205.35 30.62
N LYS A 492 86.32 206.18 30.72
CA LYS A 492 86.24 207.56 31.23
C LYS A 492 86.82 208.49 30.17
N ALA A 493 85.95 209.29 29.57
CA ALA A 493 86.18 210.65 29.13
C ALA A 493 84.83 211.36 29.21
#